data_AF-A0A0D6MPX3-F1
#
_entry.id   AF-A0A0D6MPX3-F1
#
_cell.length_a   1.000
_cell.length_b   1.000
_cell.length_c   1.000
_cell.angle_alpha   90.00
_cell.angle_beta   90.00
_cell.angle_gamma   90.00
#
_symmetry.space_group_name_H-M   'P 1'
#
loop_
_entity.id
_entity.type
_entity.pdbx_description
1 polymer ?
#
loop_
_entity_poly.entity_id
_entity_poly.type
_entity_poly.pdbx_seq_one_letter_code
_entity_poly.pdbx_strand_id
1 'polypeptide(L)'
;MPNIVITAYRPKPGQENALLTLTRKHVPLLRALGLATARQPIAMVGGGGVIVEVFEWAKDGIARAHETPEVQALWAQFAEISDYVPLQELPETAEMFATFAPIDLTAPRPQPRAFTHEAALSEVGLEEVL
;
A
#
# COMPACT_ATOMS: atom_id res chain seq x y z
N MET A 1 -8.62 11.85 18.21
CA MET A 1 -8.67 10.37 18.32
C MET A 1 -7.74 9.76 17.28
N PRO A 2 -7.28 8.50 17.42
CA PRO A 2 -6.61 7.79 16.34
C PRO A 2 -7.55 7.61 15.13
N ASN A 3 -7.00 7.66 13.91
CA ASN A 3 -7.77 7.52 12.67
C ASN A 3 -7.14 6.45 11.79
N ILE A 4 -7.92 5.46 11.35
CA ILE A 4 -7.50 4.53 10.29
C ILE A 4 -7.66 5.23 8.95
N VAL A 5 -6.64 5.14 8.11
CA VAL A 5 -6.63 5.66 6.75
C VAL A 5 -6.32 4.53 5.77
N ILE A 6 -6.89 4.65 4.57
CA ILE A 6 -6.59 3.81 3.41
C ILE A 6 -6.03 4.74 2.34
N THR A 7 -4.83 4.44 1.85
CA THR A 7 -4.18 5.17 0.76
C THR A 7 -4.00 4.26 -0.44
N ALA A 8 -3.92 4.83 -1.64
CA ALA A 8 -3.68 4.11 -2.87
C ALA A 8 -2.67 4.86 -3.74
N TYR A 9 -1.61 4.16 -4.15
CA TYR A 9 -0.45 4.70 -4.87
C TYR A 9 -0.27 3.96 -6.19
N ARG A 10 -0.47 4.64 -7.32
CA ARG A 10 -0.21 4.08 -8.65
C ARG A 10 1.25 4.28 -9.00
N PRO A 11 2.06 3.22 -9.21
CA PRO A 11 3.45 3.39 -9.61
C PRO A 11 3.51 4.07 -10.98
N LYS A 12 4.47 4.98 -11.15
CA LYS A 12 4.87 5.44 -12.49
C LYS A 12 5.60 4.29 -13.22
N PRO A 13 5.69 4.33 -14.56
CA PRO A 13 6.29 3.24 -15.33
C PRO A 13 7.70 2.86 -14.84
N GLY A 14 7.90 1.59 -14.47
CA GLY A 14 9.19 1.06 -14.02
C GLY A 14 9.52 1.35 -12.55
N GLN A 15 8.61 1.98 -11.79
CA GLN A 15 8.81 2.35 -10.39
C GLN A 15 8.15 1.40 -9.39
N GLU A 16 7.65 0.25 -9.82
CA GLU A 16 6.89 -0.70 -8.99
C GLU A 16 7.72 -1.16 -7.78
N ASN A 17 8.98 -1.54 -8.01
CA ASN A 17 9.89 -1.96 -6.95
C ASN A 17 10.31 -0.81 -6.03
N ALA A 18 10.46 0.40 -6.59
CA ALA A 18 10.80 1.58 -5.82
C ALA A 18 9.64 1.95 -4.88
N LEU A 19 8.40 1.93 -5.40
CA LEU A 19 7.19 2.18 -4.64
C LEU A 19 7.02 1.14 -3.53
N LEU A 20 7.14 -0.16 -3.84
CA LEU A 20 7.08 -1.22 -2.83
C LEU A 20 8.13 -1.02 -1.72
N THR A 21 9.36 -0.66 -2.09
CA THR A 21 10.43 -0.38 -1.13
C THR A 21 10.10 0.81 -0.24
N LEU A 22 9.48 1.84 -0.81
CA LEU A 22 9.10 3.04 -0.08
C LEU A 22 7.92 2.78 0.87
N THR A 23 6.90 2.02 0.43
CA THR A 23 5.77 1.59 1.28
C THR A 23 6.27 0.82 2.50
N ARG A 24 7.24 -0.09 2.35
CA ARG A 24 7.85 -0.82 3.49
C ARG A 24 8.50 0.11 4.52
N LYS A 25 8.94 1.30 4.13
CA LYS A 25 9.57 2.29 5.03
C LYS A 25 8.57 3.23 5.70
N HIS A 26 7.38 3.39 5.12
CA HIS A 26 6.44 4.44 5.48
C HIS A 26 6.00 4.38 6.94
N VAL A 27 5.23 3.36 7.31
CA VAL A 27 4.70 3.24 8.68
C VAL A 27 5.78 3.07 9.75
N PRO A 28 6.89 2.33 9.52
CA PRO A 28 8.02 2.32 10.45
C PRO A 28 8.58 3.72 10.75
N LEU A 29 8.75 4.58 9.74
CA LEU A 29 9.19 5.97 9.95
C LEU A 29 8.17 6.75 10.79
N LEU A 30 6.88 6.67 10.43
CA LEU A 30 5.83 7.37 11.17
C LEU A 30 5.78 6.94 12.64
N ARG A 31 5.98 5.66 12.93
CA ARG A 31 6.03 5.15 14.31
C ARG A 31 7.25 5.65 15.07
N ALA A 32 8.43 5.67 14.45
CA ALA A 32 9.65 6.19 15.06
C ALA A 32 9.50 7.67 15.47
N LEU A 33 8.67 8.42 14.75
CA LEU A 33 8.34 9.82 15.01
C LEU A 33 7.13 10.01 15.95
N GLY A 34 6.52 8.92 16.43
CA GLY A 34 5.32 8.98 17.28
C GLY A 34 4.07 9.54 16.57
N LEU A 35 4.00 9.37 15.24
CA LEU A 35 2.91 9.85 14.38
C LEU A 35 1.90 8.75 14.05
N ALA A 36 2.30 7.48 14.07
CA ALA A 36 1.43 6.32 13.88
C ALA A 36 1.37 5.45 15.15
N THR A 37 0.30 4.67 15.30
CA THR A 37 0.14 3.75 16.44
C THR A 37 0.91 2.44 16.23
N ALA A 38 0.86 1.56 17.23
CA ALA A 38 1.44 0.22 17.14
C ALA A 38 0.60 -0.77 16.30
N ARG A 39 -0.62 -0.40 15.85
CA ARG A 39 -1.45 -1.29 15.02
C ARG A 39 -0.71 -1.66 13.74
N GLN A 40 -0.63 -2.96 13.43
CA GLN A 40 0.07 -3.42 12.23
C GLN A 40 -0.60 -2.88 10.97
N PRO A 41 0.19 -2.26 10.05
CA PRO A 41 -0.35 -1.84 8.77
C PRO A 41 -0.60 -3.06 7.89
N ILE A 42 -1.51 -2.89 6.94
CA ILE A 42 -1.77 -3.86 5.88
C ILE A 42 -1.46 -3.17 4.57
N ALA A 43 -0.69 -3.82 3.68
CA ALA A 43 -0.53 -3.38 2.32
C ALA A 43 -0.94 -4.49 1.35
N MET A 44 -1.44 -4.09 0.19
CA MET A 44 -1.96 -4.98 -0.83
C MET A 44 -1.76 -4.35 -2.21
N VAL A 45 -1.78 -5.16 -3.27
CA VAL A 45 -1.71 -4.73 -4.67
C VAL A 45 -3.08 -4.91 -5.31
N GLY A 46 -3.55 -3.85 -5.97
CA GLY A 46 -4.72 -3.85 -6.86
C GLY A 46 -4.35 -3.70 -8.33
N GLY A 47 -5.37 -3.49 -9.16
CA GLY A 47 -5.27 -3.34 -10.60
C GLY A 47 -4.22 -2.31 -11.04
N GLY A 48 -3.48 -2.64 -12.11
CA GLY A 48 -2.43 -1.76 -12.63
C GLY A 48 -1.23 -1.58 -11.69
N GLY A 49 -1.06 -2.46 -10.71
CA GLY A 49 0.06 -2.40 -9.76
C GLY A 49 -0.11 -1.34 -8.67
N VAL A 50 -1.32 -0.82 -8.47
CA VAL A 50 -1.58 0.15 -7.41
C VAL A 50 -1.35 -0.50 -6.04
N ILE A 51 -0.51 0.12 -5.22
CA ILE A 51 -0.33 -0.30 -3.83
C ILE A 51 -1.38 0.40 -2.98
N VAL A 52 -2.21 -0.39 -2.29
CA VAL A 52 -3.15 0.08 -1.28
C VAL A 52 -2.56 -0.18 0.10
N GLU A 53 -2.54 0.82 0.97
CA GLU A 53 -2.00 0.72 2.33
C GLU A 53 -3.02 1.19 3.36
N VAL A 54 -3.20 0.39 4.41
CA VAL A 54 -4.06 0.69 5.56
C VAL A 54 -3.21 0.83 6.80
N PHE A 55 -3.31 1.96 7.49
CA PHE A 55 -2.61 2.19 8.74
C PHE A 55 -3.38 3.15 9.66
N GLU A 56 -2.93 3.28 10.91
CA GLU A 56 -3.57 4.12 11.91
C GLU A 56 -2.65 5.27 12.34
N TRP A 57 -3.14 6.51 12.16
CA TRP A 57 -2.53 7.70 12.74
C TRP A 57 -2.71 7.70 14.26
N ALA A 58 -1.67 8.11 14.98
CA ALA A 58 -1.80 8.51 16.38
C ALA A 58 -2.67 9.77 16.50
N LYS A 59 -3.07 10.11 17.73
CA LYS A 59 -3.79 11.37 18.00
C LYS A 59 -2.99 12.55 17.42
N ASP A 60 -3.66 13.36 16.60
CA ASP A 60 -3.09 14.53 15.92
C ASP A 60 -1.90 14.21 14.99
N GLY A 61 -1.67 12.93 14.67
CA GLY A 61 -0.51 12.44 13.93
C GLY A 61 -0.41 13.02 12.52
N ILE A 62 -1.53 13.14 11.81
CA ILE A 62 -1.56 13.72 10.46
C ILE A 62 -1.19 15.21 10.45
N ALA A 63 -1.73 16.00 11.39
CA ALA A 63 -1.43 17.43 11.47
C ALA A 63 0.06 17.65 11.76
N ARG A 64 0.60 16.90 12.73
CA ARG A 64 2.04 16.91 13.05
C ARG A 64 2.90 16.42 11.88
N ALA A 65 2.44 15.43 11.12
CA ALA A 65 3.14 14.90 9.96
C ALA A 65 3.36 15.97 8.86
N HIS A 66 2.39 16.87 8.65
CA HIS A 66 2.54 17.99 7.72
C HIS A 66 3.66 18.97 8.11
N GLU A 67 4.04 19.03 9.38
CA GLU A 67 5.09 19.89 9.92
C GLU A 67 6.43 19.15 10.09
N THR A 68 6.48 17.84 9.83
CA THR A 68 7.65 17.00 10.10
C THR A 68 8.52 16.85 8.83
N PRO A 69 9.76 17.37 8.79
CA PRO A 69 10.60 17.36 7.59
C PRO A 69 10.89 15.96 7.03
N GLU A 70 11.09 14.97 7.89
CA GLU A 70 11.34 13.57 7.49
C GLU A 70 10.14 12.98 6.75
N VAL A 71 8.92 13.36 7.15
CA VAL A 71 7.68 12.92 6.49
C VAL A 71 7.49 13.64 5.17
N GLN A 72 7.76 14.95 5.10
CA GLN A 72 7.73 15.71 3.86
C GLN A 72 8.71 15.13 2.82
N ALA A 73 9.93 14.79 3.25
CA ALA A 73 10.93 14.15 2.39
C ALA A 73 10.49 12.75 1.92
N LEU A 74 9.78 11.99 2.76
CA LEU A 74 9.19 10.71 2.37
C LEU A 74 8.07 10.90 1.34
N TRP A 75 7.16 11.84 1.56
CA TRP A 75 6.05 12.11 0.64
C TRP A 75 6.52 12.67 -0.70
N ALA A 76 7.61 13.44 -0.72
CA ALA A 76 8.26 13.87 -1.96
C ALA A 76 8.77 12.68 -2.77
N GLN A 77 9.36 11.66 -2.11
CA GLN A 77 9.75 10.42 -2.80
C GLN A 77 8.55 9.66 -3.36
N PHE A 78 7.43 9.60 -2.62
CA PHE A 78 6.19 9.02 -3.15
C PHE A 78 5.70 9.77 -4.39
N ALA A 79 5.67 11.10 -4.35
CA ALA A 79 5.23 11.92 -5.49
C ALA A 79 6.16 11.81 -6.71
N GLU A 80 7.45 11.55 -6.50
CA GLU A 80 8.41 11.31 -7.58
C GLU A 80 8.10 10.01 -8.32
N ILE A 81 7.75 8.95 -7.61
CA ILE A 81 7.66 7.58 -8.15
C ILE A 81 6.24 7.06 -8.37
N SER A 82 5.22 7.77 -7.88
CA SER A 82 3.82 7.35 -7.93
C SER A 82 2.85 8.53 -7.99
N ASP A 83 1.63 8.23 -8.40
CA ASP A 83 0.48 9.13 -8.29
C ASP A 83 -0.45 8.66 -7.15
N TYR A 84 -1.03 9.61 -6.43
CA TYR A 84 -2.09 9.33 -5.47
C TYR A 84 -3.40 9.13 -6.23
N VAL A 85 -4.07 8.00 -5.99
CA VAL A 85 -5.33 7.70 -6.65
C VAL A 85 -6.46 7.61 -5.61
N PRO A 86 -7.63 8.20 -5.88
CA PRO A 86 -8.82 7.96 -5.08
C PRO A 86 -9.14 6.47 -5.03
N LEU A 87 -9.47 5.96 -3.84
CA LEU A 87 -9.75 4.52 -3.64
C LEU A 87 -10.85 4.02 -4.59
N GLN A 88 -11.87 4.84 -4.85
CA GLN A 88 -12.99 4.56 -5.76
C GLN A 88 -12.59 4.36 -7.24
N GLU A 89 -11.38 4.74 -7.64
CA GLU A 89 -10.88 4.48 -9.01
C GLU A 89 -10.38 3.04 -9.18
N LEU A 90 -10.23 2.29 -8.09
CA LEU A 90 -9.84 0.89 -8.15
C LEU A 90 -11.08 0.02 -8.43
N PRO A 91 -11.09 -0.77 -9.53
CA PRO A 91 -12.25 -1.60 -9.88
C PRO A 91 -12.69 -2.53 -8.75
N GLU A 92 -11.76 -3.06 -7.97
CA GLU A 92 -12.01 -3.94 -6.83
C GLU A 92 -12.96 -3.31 -5.80
N THR A 93 -12.97 -1.98 -5.69
CA THR A 93 -13.75 -1.24 -4.69
C THR A 93 -15.22 -1.04 -5.08
N ALA A 94 -15.58 -1.36 -6.32
CA ALA A 94 -16.97 -1.38 -6.78
C ALA A 94 -17.69 -2.69 -6.39
N GLU A 95 -16.95 -3.74 -6.07
CA GLU A 95 -17.50 -5.04 -5.66
C GLU A 95 -18.06 -5.01 -4.24
N MET A 96 -19.01 -5.91 -3.94
CA MET A 96 -19.54 -6.06 -2.58
C MET A 96 -18.44 -6.37 -1.56
N PHE A 97 -17.42 -7.11 -1.98
CA PHE A 97 -16.23 -7.44 -1.18
C PHE A 97 -14.97 -7.20 -2.02
N ALA A 98 -14.31 -6.07 -1.77
CA ALA A 98 -13.07 -5.72 -2.45
C ALA A 98 -11.95 -6.69 -2.04
N THR A 99 -11.35 -7.36 -3.03
CA THR A 99 -10.30 -8.37 -2.83
C THR A 99 -9.01 -7.91 -3.50
N PHE A 100 -7.89 -8.01 -2.80
CA PHE A 100 -6.58 -7.56 -3.27
C PHE A 100 -5.50 -8.60 -2.94
N ALA A 101 -4.40 -8.60 -3.69
CA ALA A 101 -3.25 -9.46 -3.41
C ALA A 101 -2.43 -8.90 -2.24
N PRO A 102 -2.07 -9.68 -1.21
CA PRO A 102 -1.35 -9.15 -0.05
C PRO A 102 0.10 -8.78 -0.37
N ILE A 103 0.63 -7.76 0.31
CA ILE A 103 2.07 -7.43 0.35
C ILE A 103 2.62 -7.77 1.74
N ASP A 104 3.64 -8.63 1.78
CA ASP A 104 4.51 -8.73 2.95
C ASP A 104 5.40 -7.46 3.11
N LEU A 105 5.06 -6.66 4.12
CA LEU A 105 5.78 -5.43 4.50
C LEU A 105 7.07 -5.71 5.30
N THR A 106 7.30 -6.94 5.74
CA THR A 106 8.45 -7.33 6.57
C THR A 106 9.59 -7.98 5.78
N ALA A 107 9.34 -8.38 4.52
CA ALA A 107 10.31 -9.06 3.67
C ALA A 107 11.52 -8.15 3.28
N PRO A 108 12.76 -8.67 3.28
CA PRO A 108 13.98 -7.90 3.03
C PRO A 108 14.29 -7.57 1.54
N ARG A 109 13.66 -8.22 0.54
CA ARG A 109 13.75 -7.88 -0.92
C ARG A 109 12.64 -8.57 -1.77
N PRO A 110 12.60 -8.52 -3.13
CA PRO A 110 11.37 -8.24 -3.88
C PRO A 110 10.33 -9.38 -3.83
N GLN A 111 9.05 -9.01 -3.95
CA GLN A 111 7.96 -9.92 -4.30
C GLN A 111 7.62 -9.76 -5.80
N PRO A 112 8.07 -10.66 -6.68
CA PRO A 112 7.38 -10.98 -7.93
C PRO A 112 6.60 -12.30 -7.72
N ARG A 113 5.29 -12.43 -7.93
CA ARG A 113 4.37 -11.88 -8.95
C ARG A 113 3.04 -11.44 -8.31
N ALA A 114 2.83 -10.14 -8.12
CA ALA A 114 1.48 -9.57 -7.92
C ALA A 114 1.11 -8.58 -9.05
N PHE A 115 2.05 -8.30 -9.96
CA PHE A 115 1.92 -7.31 -11.04
C PHE A 115 1.52 -7.91 -12.40
N THR A 116 1.29 -9.22 -12.48
CA THR A 116 0.75 -9.88 -13.68
C THR A 116 -0.70 -10.28 -13.40
N HIS A 117 -1.64 -9.65 -14.12
CA HIS A 117 -3.08 -9.95 -14.09
C HIS A 117 -3.42 -11.43 -14.43
N GLU A 118 -2.42 -12.22 -14.83
CA GLU A 118 -2.56 -13.58 -15.37
C GLU A 118 -2.32 -14.71 -14.34
N ALA A 119 -1.94 -14.40 -13.10
CA ALA A 119 -1.63 -15.45 -12.10
C ALA A 119 -2.77 -15.78 -11.13
N ALA A 120 -3.79 -14.93 -10.98
CA ALA A 120 -4.88 -15.18 -10.02
C ALA A 120 -5.93 -16.20 -10.52
N LEU A 121 -5.94 -16.51 -11.83
CA LEU A 121 -6.91 -17.42 -12.44
C LEU A 121 -6.35 -18.82 -12.77
N SER A 122 -5.07 -19.09 -12.52
CA SER A 122 -4.46 -20.39 -12.78
C SER A 122 -4.22 -21.27 -11.55
N GLU A 123 -4.43 -20.74 -10.33
CA GLU A 123 -4.34 -21.53 -9.09
C GLU A 123 -5.70 -22.10 -8.61
N VAL A 124 -6.82 -21.70 -9.22
CA VAL A 124 -8.09 -22.42 -9.05
C VAL A 124 -8.10 -23.57 -10.04
N GLY A 125 -7.26 -24.56 -9.77
CA GLY A 125 -7.29 -25.85 -10.43
C GLY A 125 -8.68 -26.46 -10.27
N LEU A 126 -9.35 -26.64 -11.40
CA LEU A 126 -10.45 -27.57 -11.57
C LEU A 126 -9.97 -28.96 -11.15
N GLU A 127 -10.19 -29.36 -9.89
CA GLU A 127 -10.33 -30.77 -9.59
C GLU A 127 -11.74 -31.18 -9.98
N GLU A 128 -11.85 -31.68 -11.21
CA GLU A 128 -12.79 -32.74 -11.53
C GLU A 128 -12.68 -33.85 -10.47
N VAL A 129 -13.73 -34.04 -9.69
CA VAL A 129 -14.04 -35.36 -9.14
C VAL A 129 -15.51 -35.62 -9.46
N LEU A 130 -15.67 -36.45 -10.51
CA LEU A 130 -16.74 -37.41 -10.79
C LEU A 130 -18.11 -37.20 -10.12
#